data_AF-A0A7S3UGA3-F1
#
_entry.id   AF-A0A7S3UGA3-F1
#
_cell.length_a   1.000
_cell.length_b   1.000
_cell.length_c   1.000
_cell.angle_alpha   90.00
_cell.angle_beta   90.00
_cell.angle_gamma   90.00
#
_symmetry.space_group_name_H-M   'P 1'
#
loop_
_entity.id
_entity.type
_entity.pdbx_description
1 polymer ?
#
loop_
_entity_poly.entity_id
_entity_poly.type
_entity_poly.pdbx_seq_one_letter_code
_entity_poly.pdbx_strand_id
1 'polypeptide(L)'
;MLAMRATGMPVRGCTKTTAKNTRIRTVARAVQGEKKVQYDLGRVEDKSTKTSTVGWTQLATALTLVAGNANAAGGEYGILEGRTLALLHPAVEFFLLGATLYAGYLGLQWRSLRTIGDEISELKKQVPALAEGESSGPKSEAERKIDELTAKRKELAKGGFRDKHNAMGSLLLGLGVTMTAEGCFNTFLRTGKLFPGPHLYGGMGITVLWAMAAALVPEMQKGNNTARNLHIGLNVANVLLFVSQVPSGLEIVDKVFQFTSWP
;
A
#
# COMPACT_ATOMS: atom_id res chain seq x y z
N MET A 1 -9.70 -61.43 -57.27
CA MET A 1 -10.44 -60.53 -56.36
C MET A 1 -9.63 -59.24 -56.25
N LEU A 2 -9.77 -58.32 -57.20
CA LEU A 2 -10.60 -57.08 -57.12
C LEU A 2 -10.08 -56.14 -56.00
N ALA A 3 -9.08 -55.29 -56.26
CA ALA A 3 -9.10 -53.94 -56.90
C ALA A 3 -9.49 -52.81 -55.91
N MET A 4 -8.55 -51.92 -55.57
CA MET A 4 -8.40 -50.51 -56.05
C MET A 4 -9.20 -49.48 -55.22
N ARG A 5 -8.52 -48.48 -54.60
CA ARG A 5 -8.31 -47.06 -55.04
C ARG A 5 -9.65 -46.26 -55.04
N ALA A 6 -9.79 -45.01 -54.60
CA ALA A 6 -8.90 -43.86 -54.56
C ALA A 6 -9.57 -42.62 -53.87
N THR A 7 -8.73 -41.65 -53.49
CA THR A 7 -8.87 -40.16 -53.64
C THR A 7 -9.97 -39.32 -52.95
N GLY A 8 -9.54 -38.20 -52.34
CA GLY A 8 -10.23 -36.91 -52.45
C GLY A 8 -10.24 -35.97 -51.22
N MET A 9 -9.33 -34.98 -51.14
CA MET A 9 -9.64 -33.62 -50.62
C MET A 9 -10.40 -32.85 -51.73
N PRO A 10 -11.00 -31.63 -51.56
CA PRO A 10 -10.92 -30.60 -50.49
C PRO A 10 -12.28 -29.90 -50.14
N VAL A 11 -12.21 -28.75 -49.43
CA VAL A 11 -13.01 -27.50 -49.58
C VAL A 11 -13.75 -26.98 -48.31
N ARG A 12 -13.49 -25.70 -48.01
CA ARG A 12 -14.18 -24.82 -47.05
C ARG A 12 -15.63 -24.55 -47.48
N GLY A 13 -16.58 -24.62 -46.55
CA GLY A 13 -17.96 -24.19 -46.78
C GLY A 13 -18.47 -23.29 -45.65
N CYS A 14 -18.50 -21.99 -45.90
CA CYS A 14 -19.31 -21.03 -45.15
C CYS A 14 -20.78 -21.28 -45.49
N THR A 15 -21.63 -21.49 -44.48
CA THR A 15 -23.09 -21.40 -44.67
C THR A 15 -23.67 -20.46 -43.61
N LYS A 16 -24.02 -19.25 -44.07
CA LYS A 16 -25.02 -18.40 -43.43
C LYS A 16 -26.36 -19.16 -43.47
N THR A 17 -27.05 -19.25 -42.34
CA THR A 17 -28.48 -19.60 -42.32
C THR A 17 -29.19 -18.76 -41.28
N THR A 18 -29.73 -17.65 -41.78
CA THR A 18 -31.02 -17.02 -41.46
C THR A 18 -31.68 -17.29 -40.11
N ALA A 19 -31.82 -16.19 -39.36
CA ALA A 19 -32.66 -16.04 -38.18
C ALA A 19 -34.12 -16.45 -38.44
N LYS A 20 -34.68 -17.27 -37.53
CA LYS A 20 -36.13 -17.37 -37.33
C LYS A 20 -36.46 -17.21 -35.85
N ASN A 21 -37.23 -16.15 -35.63
CA ASN A 21 -37.80 -15.64 -34.40
C ASN A 21 -38.68 -16.69 -33.71
N THR A 22 -38.32 -17.13 -32.50
CA THR A 22 -39.18 -18.00 -31.68
C THR A 22 -39.51 -17.27 -30.37
N ARG A 23 -40.72 -16.73 -30.30
CA ARG A 23 -41.33 -16.20 -29.07
C ARG A 23 -41.74 -17.38 -28.20
N ILE A 24 -41.14 -17.49 -27.01
CA ILE A 24 -41.67 -18.32 -25.94
C ILE A 24 -42.70 -17.47 -25.16
N ARG A 25 -43.97 -17.90 -25.22
CA ARG A 25 -45.05 -17.42 -24.35
C ARG A 25 -45.05 -18.28 -23.08
N THR A 26 -44.72 -17.68 -21.95
CA THR A 26 -44.97 -18.29 -20.63
C THR A 26 -46.21 -17.63 -20.02
N VAL A 27 -47.19 -18.46 -19.70
CA VAL A 27 -48.49 -18.08 -19.13
C VAL A 27 -48.31 -17.81 -17.64
N ALA A 28 -48.57 -16.58 -17.19
CA ALA A 28 -48.51 -16.20 -15.78
C ALA A 28 -49.78 -16.65 -15.05
N ARG A 29 -49.61 -17.50 -14.03
CA ARG A 29 -50.65 -17.83 -13.05
C ARG A 29 -50.59 -16.77 -11.94
N ALA A 30 -51.70 -16.08 -11.70
CA ALA A 30 -51.82 -15.08 -10.66
C ALA A 30 -51.72 -15.73 -9.26
N VAL A 31 -50.83 -15.20 -8.43
CA VAL A 31 -50.87 -15.36 -6.97
C VAL A 31 -51.05 -13.97 -6.37
N GLN A 32 -52.02 -13.92 -5.47
CA GLN A 32 -52.66 -12.76 -4.90
C GLN A 32 -51.96 -12.40 -3.59
N GLY A 33 -51.56 -11.13 -3.42
CA GLY A 33 -51.28 -10.52 -2.12
C GLY A 33 -49.83 -10.14 -1.84
N GLU A 34 -49.43 -8.93 -2.22
CA GLU A 34 -48.36 -8.19 -1.54
C GLU A 34 -48.87 -6.77 -1.21
N LYS A 35 -48.74 -6.40 0.07
CA LYS A 35 -49.07 -5.05 0.57
C LYS A 35 -48.10 -4.04 -0.04
N LYS A 36 -48.63 -3.07 -0.80
CA LYS A 36 -47.85 -1.90 -1.24
C LYS A 36 -47.55 -0.99 -0.05
N VAL A 37 -46.28 -0.86 0.30
CA VAL A 37 -45.76 0.29 1.06
C VAL A 37 -45.56 1.42 0.05
N GLN A 38 -46.36 2.48 0.19
CA GLN A 38 -46.32 3.68 -0.64
C GLN A 38 -45.16 4.57 -0.17
N TYR A 39 -44.15 4.75 -1.02
CA TYR A 39 -43.17 5.82 -0.83
C TYR A 39 -43.68 7.08 -1.55
N ASP A 40 -43.86 8.14 -0.77
CA ASP A 40 -44.31 9.45 -1.23
C ASP A 40 -43.15 10.16 -1.95
N LEU A 41 -43.22 10.18 -3.29
CA LEU A 41 -42.32 10.98 -4.12
C LEU A 41 -42.92 12.38 -4.27
N GLY A 42 -42.67 13.22 -3.28
CA GLY A 42 -42.92 14.65 -3.31
C GLY A 42 -42.15 15.33 -4.44
N ARG A 43 -42.91 16.05 -5.27
CA ARG A 43 -42.52 16.77 -6.49
C ARG A 43 -41.67 18.00 -6.20
N VAL A 44 -40.72 18.22 -7.11
CA VAL A 44 -39.75 19.32 -7.29
C VAL A 44 -40.33 20.73 -7.12
N GLU A 45 -39.65 21.58 -6.34
CA GLU A 45 -39.59 23.03 -6.56
C GLU A 45 -38.14 23.45 -6.87
N ASP A 46 -37.95 24.07 -8.03
CA ASP A 46 -36.72 24.70 -8.50
C ASP A 46 -36.62 26.11 -7.90
N LYS A 47 -35.53 26.39 -7.17
CA LYS A 47 -35.02 27.75 -6.99
C LYS A 47 -33.48 27.77 -7.06
N SER A 48 -33.01 28.13 -8.25
CA SER A 48 -32.04 29.21 -8.49
C SER A 48 -30.63 29.06 -7.88
N THR A 49 -29.68 28.96 -8.80
CA THR A 49 -28.24 29.01 -8.66
C THR A 49 -27.72 30.15 -7.78
N LYS A 50 -26.98 29.80 -6.72
CA LYS A 50 -25.89 30.62 -6.18
C LYS A 50 -24.64 29.78 -5.99
N THR A 51 -23.69 30.01 -6.88
CA THR A 51 -22.28 29.66 -6.75
C THR A 51 -21.76 30.12 -5.38
N SER A 52 -21.37 29.16 -4.54
CA SER A 52 -20.70 29.44 -3.26
C SER A 52 -19.24 29.03 -3.39
N THR A 53 -18.37 30.03 -3.44
CA THR A 53 -16.93 29.91 -3.33
C THR A 53 -16.59 29.32 -1.96
N VAL A 54 -16.02 28.11 -1.95
CA VAL A 54 -15.49 27.48 -0.74
C VAL A 54 -14.24 28.25 -0.34
N GLY A 55 -14.38 29.12 0.67
CA GLY A 55 -13.28 29.89 1.25
C GLY A 55 -12.37 29.02 2.09
N TRP A 56 -11.07 29.09 1.83
CA TRP A 56 -9.96 28.38 2.49
C TRP A 56 -9.68 28.81 3.95
N THR A 57 -10.67 29.36 4.66
CA THR A 57 -10.47 29.99 5.98
C THR A 57 -10.87 29.09 7.16
N GLN A 58 -11.10 27.79 6.96
CA GLN A 58 -11.48 26.88 8.05
C GLN A 58 -10.33 26.08 8.68
N LEU A 59 -9.07 26.35 8.32
CA LEU A 59 -7.92 25.61 8.89
C LEU A 59 -7.46 26.09 10.28
N ALA A 60 -8.06 27.14 10.85
CA ALA A 60 -7.61 27.72 12.13
C ALA A 60 -8.48 27.36 13.36
N THR A 61 -9.68 26.78 13.19
CA THR A 61 -10.60 26.50 14.31
C THR A 61 -10.45 25.09 14.90
N ALA A 62 -9.49 24.29 14.40
CA ALA A 62 -9.22 22.95 14.93
C ALA A 62 -8.21 22.92 16.11
N LEU A 63 -7.74 24.08 16.59
CA LEU A 63 -6.64 24.14 17.57
C LEU A 63 -7.04 24.39 19.04
N THR A 64 -8.33 24.43 19.39
CA THR A 64 -8.73 24.68 20.78
C THR A 64 -9.88 23.79 21.25
N LEU A 65 -9.70 22.47 21.18
CA LEU A 65 -10.48 21.56 22.03
C LEU A 65 -9.60 21.15 23.21
N VAL A 66 -9.94 21.75 24.35
CA VAL A 66 -9.51 21.42 25.70
C VAL A 66 -9.36 19.91 25.87
N ALA A 67 -8.15 19.50 26.24
CA ALA A 67 -7.85 18.17 26.77
C ALA A 67 -8.63 17.99 28.09
N GLY A 68 -9.83 17.43 28.02
CA GLY A 68 -10.54 16.97 29.21
C GLY A 68 -9.80 15.78 29.82
N ASN A 69 -9.65 15.78 31.14
CA ASN A 69 -9.01 14.72 31.91
C ASN A 69 -9.65 13.37 31.56
N ALA A 70 -8.89 12.56 30.82
CA ALA A 70 -9.21 11.19 30.49
C ALA A 70 -8.84 10.31 31.69
N ASN A 71 -9.72 10.28 32.69
CA ASN A 71 -9.63 9.31 33.77
C ASN A 71 -9.87 7.92 33.16
N ALA A 72 -9.07 6.92 33.57
CA ALA A 72 -9.28 5.51 33.21
C ALA A 72 -10.75 5.12 33.46
N ALA A 73 -11.28 4.12 32.76
CA ALA A 73 -12.65 3.58 32.96
C ALA A 73 -12.86 2.92 34.34
N GLY A 74 -12.08 3.34 35.35
CA GLY A 74 -12.28 3.05 36.75
C GLY A 74 -12.10 1.59 37.13
N GLY A 75 -11.52 0.74 36.29
CA GLY A 75 -11.46 -0.71 36.55
C GLY A 75 -12.47 -1.54 35.75
N GLU A 76 -13.27 -0.93 34.87
CA GLU A 76 -14.34 -1.61 34.12
C GLU A 76 -13.83 -2.71 33.16
N TYR A 77 -12.64 -2.52 32.57
CA TYR A 77 -12.08 -3.43 31.57
C TYR A 77 -10.87 -4.23 32.05
N GLY A 78 -10.47 -4.06 33.32
CA GLY A 78 -9.45 -4.85 33.99
C GLY A 78 -8.08 -4.78 33.30
N ILE A 79 -7.60 -5.91 32.77
CA ILE A 79 -6.28 -5.95 32.12
C ILE A 79 -6.23 -5.05 30.88
N LEU A 80 -7.37 -4.85 30.20
CA LEU A 80 -7.47 -4.13 28.93
C LEU A 80 -7.29 -2.61 29.03
N GLU A 81 -7.42 -2.01 30.22
CA GLU A 81 -7.37 -0.56 30.39
C GLU A 81 -6.09 -0.02 31.04
N GLY A 82 -5.22 -0.90 31.50
CA GLY A 82 -4.07 -0.45 32.28
C GLY A 82 -2.72 -0.48 31.54
N ARG A 83 -1.67 -0.05 32.25
CA ARG A 83 -0.29 0.16 31.79
C ARG A 83 0.31 -0.93 30.91
N THR A 84 0.14 -2.22 31.21
CA THR A 84 0.76 -3.31 30.43
C THR A 84 0.31 -3.27 28.96
N LEU A 85 -1.00 -3.15 28.72
CA LEU A 85 -1.53 -3.01 27.36
C LEU A 85 -1.33 -1.59 26.82
N ALA A 86 -1.37 -0.55 27.65
CA ALA A 86 -1.06 0.81 27.23
C ALA A 86 0.37 1.00 26.70
N LEU A 87 1.35 0.23 27.21
CA LEU A 87 2.74 0.27 26.76
C LEU A 87 3.03 -0.67 25.57
N LEU A 88 2.11 -1.58 25.23
CA LEU A 88 2.28 -2.45 24.07
C LEU A 88 2.35 -1.63 22.78
N HIS A 89 1.42 -0.68 22.61
CA HIS A 89 1.38 0.20 21.44
C HIS A 89 2.72 0.92 21.20
N PRO A 90 3.23 1.78 22.10
CA PRO A 90 4.48 2.49 21.86
C PRO A 90 5.68 1.55 21.68
N ALA A 91 5.74 0.42 22.38
CA ALA A 91 6.81 -0.56 22.20
C ALA A 91 6.81 -1.15 20.77
N VAL A 92 5.63 -1.55 20.27
CA VAL A 92 5.50 -2.08 18.91
C VAL A 92 5.72 -0.97 17.87
N GLU A 93 5.28 0.27 18.12
CA GLU A 93 5.52 1.39 17.20
C GLU A 93 7.02 1.70 17.04
N PHE A 94 7.82 1.64 18.11
CA PHE A 94 9.28 1.75 17.98
C PHE A 94 9.89 0.61 17.17
N PHE A 95 9.39 -0.62 17.36
CA PHE A 95 9.79 -1.76 16.54
C PHE A 95 9.40 -1.56 15.07
N LEU A 96 8.18 -1.11 14.78
CA LEU A 96 7.68 -0.84 13.43
C LEU A 96 8.45 0.30 12.74
N LEU A 97 8.85 1.33 13.47
CA LEU A 97 9.73 2.37 12.95
C LEU A 97 11.08 1.78 12.52
N GLY A 98 11.70 0.96 13.36
CA GLY A 98 12.94 0.26 13.03
C GLY A 98 12.77 -0.68 11.83
N ALA A 99 11.68 -1.44 11.79
CA ALA A 99 11.33 -2.32 10.68
C ALA A 99 11.09 -1.54 9.38
N THR A 100 10.51 -0.34 9.45
CA THR A 100 10.31 0.55 8.30
C THR A 100 11.63 1.02 7.71
N LEU A 101 12.56 1.46 8.56
CA LEU A 101 13.90 1.85 8.13
C LEU A 101 14.66 0.67 7.52
N TYR A 102 14.55 -0.51 8.13
CA TYR A 102 15.17 -1.73 7.61
C TYR A 102 14.55 -2.18 6.28
N ALA A 103 13.22 -2.08 6.12
CA ALA A 103 12.55 -2.31 4.84
C ALA A 103 13.07 -1.35 3.76
N GLY A 104 13.28 -0.07 4.11
CA GLY A 104 13.93 0.92 3.26
C GLY A 104 15.33 0.48 2.80
N TYR A 105 16.17 0.03 3.74
CA TYR A 105 17.49 -0.55 3.41
C TYR A 105 17.38 -1.73 2.44
N LEU A 106 16.50 -2.70 2.70
CA LEU A 106 16.30 -3.85 1.80
C LEU A 106 15.84 -3.42 0.40
N GLY A 107 14.96 -2.42 0.33
CA GLY A 107 14.47 -1.85 -0.92
C GLY A 107 15.58 -1.17 -1.72
N LEU A 108 16.48 -0.45 -1.04
CA LEU A 108 17.65 0.16 -1.66
C LEU A 108 18.61 -0.89 -2.22
N GLN A 109 18.91 -1.96 -1.48
CA GLN A 109 19.76 -3.05 -1.97
C GLN A 109 19.15 -3.72 -3.21
N TRP A 110 17.83 -3.96 -3.20
CA TRP A 110 17.13 -4.50 -4.36
C TRP A 110 17.15 -3.55 -5.57
N ARG A 111 17.03 -2.24 -5.33
CA ARG A 111 17.17 -1.22 -6.37
C ARG A 111 18.59 -1.22 -6.95
N SER A 112 19.62 -1.23 -6.11
CA SER A 112 21.03 -1.23 -6.54
C SER A 112 21.36 -2.42 -7.43
N LEU A 113 20.85 -3.62 -7.11
CA LEU A 113 21.05 -4.81 -7.94
C LEU A 113 20.56 -4.61 -9.39
N ARG A 114 19.43 -3.91 -9.56
CA ARG A 114 18.85 -3.61 -10.87
C ARG A 114 19.62 -2.52 -11.59
N THR A 115 19.88 -1.39 -10.93
CA THR A 115 20.57 -0.24 -11.56
C THR A 115 21.98 -0.60 -11.99
N ILE A 116 22.71 -1.39 -11.19
CA ILE A 116 24.03 -1.90 -11.59
C ILE A 116 23.93 -2.78 -12.85
N GLY A 117 22.86 -3.57 -12.99
CA GLY A 117 22.61 -4.36 -14.21
C GLY A 117 22.41 -3.48 -15.44
N ASP A 118 21.69 -2.37 -15.30
CA ASP A 118 21.47 -1.39 -16.36
C ASP A 118 22.80 -0.69 -16.73
N GLU A 119 23.59 -0.27 -15.73
CA GLU A 119 24.92 0.34 -15.91
C GLU A 119 25.90 -0.59 -16.64
N ILE A 120 25.97 -1.87 -16.25
CA ILE A 120 26.80 -2.87 -16.95
C ILE A 120 26.36 -3.00 -18.41
N SER A 121 25.06 -3.02 -18.67
CA SER A 121 24.53 -3.17 -20.02
C SER A 121 24.85 -1.97 -20.90
N GLU A 122 24.86 -0.76 -20.32
CA GLU A 122 25.21 0.47 -21.02
C GLU A 122 26.72 0.56 -21.30
N LEU A 123 27.56 0.27 -20.30
CA LEU A 123 29.02 0.24 -20.48
C LEU A 123 29.44 -0.78 -21.55
N LYS A 124 28.80 -1.96 -21.60
CA LYS A 124 29.08 -2.98 -22.62
C LYS A 124 28.77 -2.51 -24.04
N LYS A 125 27.84 -1.58 -24.25
CA LYS A 125 27.59 -1.00 -25.59
C LYS A 125 28.70 -0.04 -26.00
N GLN A 126 29.39 0.57 -25.03
CA GLN A 126 30.47 1.54 -25.26
C GLN A 126 31.81 0.85 -25.50
N VAL A 127 32.04 -0.36 -24.96
CA VAL A 127 33.31 -1.10 -25.12
C VAL A 127 33.69 -1.33 -26.59
N PRO A 128 32.80 -1.82 -27.49
CA PRO A 128 33.13 -1.97 -28.91
C PRO A 128 33.52 -0.64 -29.59
N ALA A 129 32.88 0.47 -29.19
CA ALA A 129 33.15 1.81 -29.74
C ALA A 129 34.45 2.43 -29.22
N LEU A 130 34.91 2.03 -28.03
CA LEU A 130 36.18 2.49 -27.44
C LEU A 130 37.37 1.64 -27.90
N ALA A 131 37.14 0.36 -28.22
CA ALA A 131 38.18 -0.55 -28.72
C ALA A 131 38.69 -0.20 -30.13
N GLU A 132 37.92 0.56 -30.93
CA GLU A 132 38.36 1.05 -32.25
C GLU A 132 39.37 2.22 -32.16
N GLY A 133 39.58 2.82 -30.98
CA GLY A 133 40.48 3.97 -30.78
C GLY A 133 41.78 3.68 -30.02
N GLU A 134 41.85 2.61 -29.23
CA GLU A 134 43.04 2.25 -28.43
C GLU A 134 43.39 0.76 -28.57
N SER A 135 44.34 0.47 -29.45
CA SER A 135 44.95 -0.86 -29.53
C SER A 135 46.05 -1.03 -28.48
N SER A 136 45.98 -2.13 -27.73
CA SER A 136 47.01 -2.74 -26.88
C SER A 136 47.51 -1.91 -25.67
N GLY A 137 46.77 -2.00 -24.56
CA GLY A 137 47.18 -1.59 -23.22
C GLY A 137 46.51 -2.44 -22.14
N PRO A 138 46.82 -2.27 -20.84
CA PRO A 138 46.08 -2.91 -19.74
C PRO A 138 44.58 -2.62 -19.86
N LYS A 139 43.71 -3.53 -19.36
CA LYS A 139 42.24 -3.44 -19.46
C LYS A 139 41.74 -2.00 -19.40
N SER A 140 40.94 -1.60 -20.39
CA SER A 140 40.40 -0.25 -20.45
C SER A 140 39.62 0.06 -19.17
N GLU A 141 39.55 1.33 -18.79
CA GLU A 141 38.83 1.74 -17.58
C GLU A 141 37.37 1.22 -17.57
N ALA A 142 36.74 1.18 -18.74
CA ALA A 142 35.40 0.63 -18.93
C ALA A 142 35.32 -0.87 -18.62
N GLU A 143 36.29 -1.67 -19.06
CA GLU A 143 36.35 -3.10 -18.76
C GLU A 143 36.55 -3.36 -17.26
N ARG A 144 37.42 -2.58 -16.60
CA ARG A 144 37.64 -2.66 -15.14
C ARG A 144 36.35 -2.36 -14.37
N LYS A 145 35.61 -1.32 -14.78
CA LYS A 145 34.31 -0.97 -14.18
C LYS A 145 33.27 -2.06 -14.39
N ILE A 146 33.21 -2.66 -15.58
CA ILE A 146 32.31 -3.79 -15.86
C ILE A 146 32.60 -4.97 -14.93
N ASP A 147 33.87 -5.32 -14.74
CA ASP A 147 34.26 -6.42 -13.84
C ASP A 147 33.89 -6.13 -12.38
N GLU A 148 34.19 -4.92 -11.89
CA GLU A 148 33.86 -4.49 -10.53
C GLU A 148 32.35 -4.51 -10.28
N LEU A 149 31.56 -3.89 -11.17
CA LEU A 149 30.11 -3.85 -11.08
C LEU A 149 29.50 -5.26 -11.20
N THR A 150 30.08 -6.13 -12.04
CA THR A 150 29.64 -7.52 -12.16
C THR A 150 29.88 -8.29 -10.85
N ALA A 151 31.04 -8.12 -10.22
CA ALA A 151 31.33 -8.71 -8.91
C ALA A 151 30.37 -8.19 -7.84
N LYS A 152 30.15 -6.87 -7.77
CA LYS A 152 29.22 -6.24 -6.83
C LYS A 152 27.78 -6.73 -7.02
N ARG A 153 27.31 -6.83 -8.27
CA ARG A 153 25.98 -7.35 -8.59
C ARG A 153 25.82 -8.81 -8.16
N LYS A 154 26.85 -9.63 -8.37
CA LYS A 154 26.87 -11.03 -7.92
C LYS A 154 26.77 -11.13 -6.40
N GLU A 155 27.45 -10.26 -5.67
CA GLU A 155 27.36 -10.22 -4.22
C GLU A 155 25.97 -9.79 -3.73
N LEU A 156 25.41 -8.73 -4.31
CA LEU A 156 24.05 -8.30 -4.00
C LEU A 156 23.01 -9.37 -4.30
N ALA A 157 23.20 -10.14 -5.37
CA ALA A 157 22.28 -11.21 -5.76
C ALA A 157 22.18 -12.33 -4.71
N LYS A 158 23.26 -12.62 -3.98
CA LYS A 158 23.24 -13.59 -2.86
C LYS A 158 22.39 -13.13 -1.69
N GLY A 159 22.20 -11.82 -1.53
CA GLY A 159 21.51 -11.24 -0.38
C GLY A 159 20.00 -11.50 -0.32
N GLY A 160 19.36 -11.91 -1.43
CA GLY A 160 17.93 -12.22 -1.46
C GLY A 160 17.03 -11.02 -1.13
N PHE A 161 17.49 -9.80 -1.40
CA PHE A 161 16.89 -8.56 -0.90
C PHE A 161 15.45 -8.33 -1.36
N ARG A 162 15.07 -8.82 -2.54
CA ARG A 162 13.68 -8.74 -3.04
C ARG A 162 12.71 -9.43 -2.08
N ASP A 163 12.98 -10.68 -1.77
CA ASP A 163 12.06 -11.52 -0.99
C ASP A 163 12.05 -11.08 0.48
N LYS A 164 13.21 -10.68 1.01
CA LYS A 164 13.31 -10.04 2.34
C LYS A 164 12.53 -8.73 2.42
N HIS A 165 12.63 -7.87 1.41
CA HIS A 165 11.87 -6.62 1.37
C HIS A 165 10.36 -6.88 1.31
N ASN A 166 9.92 -7.84 0.49
CA ASN A 166 8.51 -8.23 0.42
C ASN A 166 8.01 -8.78 1.76
N ALA A 167 8.77 -9.68 2.40
CA ALA A 167 8.40 -10.24 3.69
C ALA A 167 8.30 -9.16 4.78
N MET A 168 9.27 -8.25 4.83
CA MET A 168 9.25 -7.13 5.77
C MET A 168 8.09 -6.17 5.48
N GLY A 169 7.79 -5.90 4.21
CA GLY A 169 6.64 -5.09 3.80
C GLY A 169 5.30 -5.72 4.22
N SER A 170 5.14 -7.04 4.08
CA SER A 170 3.96 -7.75 4.56
C SER A 170 3.82 -7.71 6.08
N LEU A 171 4.94 -7.84 6.81
CA LEU A 171 4.96 -7.73 8.27
C LEU A 171 4.56 -6.32 8.73
N LEU A 172 5.13 -5.28 8.12
CA LEU A 172 4.79 -3.88 8.40
C LEU A 172 3.31 -3.60 8.13
N LEU A 173 2.78 -4.05 6.98
CA LEU A 173 1.39 -3.83 6.65
C LEU A 173 0.45 -4.55 7.62
N GLY A 174 0.73 -5.82 7.94
CA GLY A 174 -0.09 -6.61 8.86
C GLY A 174 -0.08 -6.04 10.27
N LEU A 175 1.11 -5.94 10.87
CA LEU A 175 1.26 -5.44 12.25
C LEU A 175 0.87 -3.97 12.36
N GLY A 176 1.27 -3.13 11.42
CA GLY A 176 0.99 -1.69 11.45
C GLY A 176 -0.51 -1.37 11.41
N VAL A 177 -1.27 -2.07 10.57
CA VAL A 177 -2.74 -1.92 10.53
C VAL A 177 -3.36 -2.41 11.84
N THR A 178 -2.92 -3.56 12.35
CA THR A 178 -3.41 -4.09 13.64
C THR A 178 -3.13 -3.13 14.80
N MET A 179 -1.92 -2.57 14.88
CA MET A 179 -1.56 -1.64 15.95
C MET A 179 -2.28 -0.30 15.84
N THR A 180 -2.53 0.18 14.62
CA THR A 180 -3.36 1.38 14.42
C THR A 180 -4.77 1.16 14.98
N ALA A 181 -5.37 -0.01 14.72
CA ALA A 181 -6.68 -0.36 15.26
C ALA A 181 -6.65 -0.57 16.78
N GLU A 182 -5.63 -1.25 17.30
CA GLU A 182 -5.43 -1.46 18.74
C GLU A 182 -5.26 -0.13 19.48
N GLY A 183 -4.44 0.79 18.98
CA GLY A 183 -4.22 2.10 19.63
C GLY A 183 -5.51 2.92 19.71
N CYS A 184 -6.37 2.84 18.69
CA CYS A 184 -7.70 3.43 18.71
C CYS A 184 -8.59 2.78 19.77
N PHE A 185 -8.64 1.45 19.79
CA PHE A 185 -9.48 0.68 20.70
C PHE A 185 -9.07 0.88 22.17
N ASN A 186 -7.77 0.77 22.45
CA ASN A 186 -7.16 1.00 23.76
C ASN A 186 -7.47 2.41 24.28
N THR A 187 -7.35 3.43 23.42
CA THR A 187 -7.74 4.80 23.79
C THR A 187 -9.23 4.87 24.12
N PHE A 188 -10.09 4.29 23.29
CA PHE A 188 -11.52 4.31 23.53
C PHE A 188 -11.91 3.59 24.84
N LEU A 189 -11.36 2.40 25.10
CA LEU A 189 -11.63 1.65 26.33
C LEU A 189 -11.22 2.41 27.58
N ARG A 190 -10.08 3.10 27.56
CA ARG A 190 -9.57 3.80 28.74
C ARG A 190 -10.32 5.09 29.03
N THR A 191 -10.85 5.77 28.02
CA THR A 191 -11.31 7.16 28.17
C THR A 191 -12.77 7.37 27.76
N GLY A 192 -13.42 6.33 27.22
CA GLY A 192 -14.76 6.37 26.65
C GLY A 192 -14.88 7.21 25.36
N LYS A 193 -13.78 7.78 24.84
CA LYS A 193 -13.78 8.66 23.67
C LYS A 193 -12.48 8.50 22.86
N LEU A 194 -12.60 8.53 21.54
CA LEU A 194 -11.43 8.68 20.68
C LEU A 194 -11.03 10.16 20.67
N PHE A 195 -9.85 10.50 21.21
CA PHE A 195 -9.37 11.87 21.16
C PHE A 195 -8.73 12.14 19.79
N PRO A 196 -9.32 13.02 18.94
CA PRO A 196 -8.69 13.44 17.70
C PRO A 196 -7.46 14.31 18.00
N GLY A 197 -6.30 13.67 18.17
CA GLY A 197 -5.01 14.33 18.40
C GLY A 197 -4.07 14.22 17.19
N PRO A 198 -3.06 15.11 17.07
CA PRO A 198 -2.07 15.03 15.98
C PRO A 198 -1.42 13.66 15.84
N HIS A 199 -1.12 12.98 16.95
CA HIS A 199 -0.52 11.64 16.95
C HIS A 199 -1.44 10.59 16.29
N LEU A 200 -2.73 10.61 16.62
CA LEU A 200 -3.72 9.70 16.04
C LEU A 200 -3.86 9.93 14.52
N TYR A 201 -3.95 11.19 14.09
CA TYR A 201 -4.02 11.53 12.67
C TYR A 201 -2.74 11.15 11.92
N GLY A 202 -1.57 11.33 12.54
CA GLY A 202 -0.29 10.89 12.03
C GLY A 202 -0.25 9.37 11.82
N GLY A 203 -0.66 8.59 12.83
CA GLY A 203 -0.75 7.13 12.76
C GLY A 203 -1.67 6.64 11.64
N MET A 204 -2.86 7.23 11.50
CA MET A 204 -3.75 6.91 10.38
C MET A 204 -3.12 7.23 9.02
N GLY A 205 -2.43 8.37 8.91
CA GLY A 205 -1.71 8.76 7.70
C GLY A 205 -0.60 7.76 7.32
N ILE A 206 0.18 7.28 8.29
CA ILE A 206 1.21 6.25 8.10
C ILE A 206 0.58 4.97 7.56
N THR A 207 -0.54 4.52 8.13
CA THR A 207 -1.25 3.32 7.69
C THR A 207 -1.79 3.44 6.27
N VAL A 208 -2.35 4.60 5.91
CA VAL A 208 -2.77 4.88 4.53
C VAL A 208 -1.58 4.87 3.56
N LEU A 209 -0.45 5.46 3.95
CA LEU A 209 0.78 5.46 3.13
C LEU A 209 1.32 4.03 2.92
N TRP A 210 1.33 3.18 3.95
CA TRP A 210 1.71 1.77 3.79
C TRP A 210 0.76 1.03 2.84
N ALA A 211 -0.55 1.20 3.00
CA ALA A 211 -1.55 0.56 2.14
C ALA A 211 -1.40 0.99 0.67
N MET A 212 -1.26 2.30 0.41
CA MET A 212 -1.04 2.82 -0.94
C MET A 212 0.28 2.33 -1.54
N ALA A 213 1.36 2.30 -0.76
CA ALA A 213 2.65 1.77 -1.22
C ALA A 213 2.55 0.29 -1.58
N ALA A 214 1.89 -0.52 -0.75
CA ALA A 214 1.66 -1.94 -1.02
C ALA A 214 0.80 -2.18 -2.27
N ALA A 215 -0.20 -1.33 -2.52
CA ALA A 215 -1.06 -1.42 -3.69
C ALA A 215 -0.33 -1.23 -5.04
N LEU A 216 0.86 -0.60 -5.03
CA LEU A 216 1.68 -0.41 -6.25
C LEU A 216 2.49 -1.66 -6.64
N VAL A 217 2.60 -2.65 -5.75
CA VAL A 217 3.45 -3.84 -5.97
C VAL A 217 3.12 -4.61 -7.26
N PRO A 218 1.84 -4.87 -7.63
CA PRO A 218 1.52 -5.57 -8.87
C PRO A 218 2.06 -4.86 -10.13
N GLU A 219 1.97 -3.53 -10.18
CA GLU A 219 2.49 -2.75 -11.30
C GLU A 219 4.03 -2.69 -11.30
N MET A 220 4.65 -2.61 -10.13
CA MET A 220 6.11 -2.67 -9.99
C MET A 220 6.70 -4.00 -10.47
N GLN A 221 5.99 -5.11 -10.21
CA GLN A 221 6.37 -6.44 -10.66
C GLN A 221 6.33 -6.56 -12.19
N LYS A 222 5.45 -5.82 -12.87
CA LYS A 222 5.36 -5.76 -14.34
C LYS A 222 6.44 -4.91 -15.02
N GLY A 223 7.34 -4.28 -14.27
CA GLY A 223 8.37 -3.42 -14.87
C GLY A 223 8.12 -1.92 -14.76
N ASN A 224 6.99 -1.47 -14.22
CA ASN A 224 6.59 -0.07 -14.25
C ASN A 224 7.48 0.81 -13.33
N ASN A 225 8.30 1.67 -13.93
CA ASN A 225 9.20 2.56 -13.19
C ASN A 225 8.48 3.72 -12.49
N THR A 226 7.35 4.19 -13.02
CA THR A 226 6.51 5.20 -12.36
C THR A 226 5.96 4.66 -11.05
N ALA A 227 5.42 3.43 -11.07
CA ALA A 227 4.93 2.76 -9.85
C ALA A 227 6.05 2.56 -8.81
N ARG A 228 7.27 2.20 -9.25
CA ARG A 228 8.43 2.07 -8.35
C ARG A 228 8.82 3.40 -7.72
N ASN A 229 8.89 4.47 -8.51
CA ASN A 229 9.26 5.79 -7.99
C ASN A 229 8.18 6.33 -7.05
N LEU A 230 6.91 6.13 -7.36
CA LEU A 230 5.80 6.50 -6.49
C LEU A 230 5.83 5.70 -5.18
N HIS A 231 6.06 4.39 -5.22
CA HIS A 231 6.22 3.56 -4.03
C HIS A 231 7.36 4.08 -3.14
N ILE A 232 8.51 4.42 -3.73
CA ILE A 232 9.64 5.01 -2.97
C ILE A 232 9.23 6.36 -2.36
N GLY A 233 8.60 7.25 -3.14
CA GLY A 233 8.15 8.56 -2.66
C GLY A 233 7.16 8.46 -1.49
N LEU A 234 6.17 7.57 -1.60
CA LEU A 234 5.21 7.29 -0.53
C LEU A 234 5.90 6.79 0.74
N ASN A 235 6.90 5.91 0.62
CA ASN A 235 7.64 5.41 1.78
C ASN A 235 8.61 6.43 2.38
N VAL A 236 9.18 7.34 1.58
CA VAL A 236 9.95 8.46 2.11
C VAL A 236 9.03 9.38 2.92
N ALA A 237 7.86 9.73 2.40
CA ALA A 237 6.86 10.49 3.13
C ALA A 237 6.41 9.76 4.41
N ASN A 238 6.23 8.44 4.34
CA ASN A 238 5.89 7.60 5.49
C ASN A 238 6.95 7.69 6.58
N VAL A 239 8.23 7.49 6.25
CA VAL A 239 9.34 7.58 7.21
C VAL A 239 9.40 8.96 7.86
N LEU A 240 9.28 10.04 7.07
CA LEU A 240 9.28 11.40 7.61
C LEU A 240 8.12 11.62 8.57
N LEU A 241 6.91 11.18 8.20
CA LEU A 241 5.74 11.27 9.06
C LEU A 241 5.94 10.44 10.34
N PHE A 242 6.40 9.21 10.22
CA PHE A 242 6.61 8.31 11.35
C PHE A 242 7.65 8.87 12.34
N VAL A 243 8.81 9.33 11.85
CA VAL A 243 9.83 9.96 12.69
C VAL A 243 9.28 11.21 13.39
N SER A 244 8.45 12.01 12.71
CA SER A 244 7.82 13.19 13.34
C SER A 244 6.80 12.85 14.43
N GLN A 245 6.32 11.61 14.52
CA GLN A 245 5.42 11.16 15.59
C GLN A 245 6.18 10.71 16.85
N VAL A 246 7.50 10.55 16.80
CA VAL A 246 8.29 10.09 17.96
C VAL A 246 8.15 11.03 19.17
N PRO A 247 8.25 12.37 19.04
CA PRO A 247 8.10 13.26 20.19
C PRO A 247 6.73 13.14 20.87
N SER A 248 5.65 13.18 20.08
CA SER A 248 4.29 13.05 20.61
C SER A 248 4.00 11.66 21.19
N GLY A 249 4.61 10.62 20.63
CA GLY A 249 4.56 9.27 21.19
C GLY A 249 5.20 9.17 22.58
N LEU A 250 6.36 9.80 22.77
CA LEU A 250 7.05 9.85 24.06
C LEU A 250 6.24 10.64 25.11
N GLU A 251 5.63 11.77 24.72
CA GLU A 251 4.72 12.50 25.62
C GLU A 251 3.50 11.66 26.05
N ILE A 252 3.00 10.78 25.17
CA ILE A 252 1.91 9.85 25.51
C ILE A 252 2.41 8.78 26.47
N VAL A 253 3.62 8.25 26.28
CA VAL A 253 4.24 7.30 27.22
C VAL A 253 4.32 7.91 28.62
N ASP A 254 4.76 9.16 28.74
CA ASP A 254 4.80 9.86 30.04
C ASP A 254 3.41 9.96 30.68
N LYS A 255 2.38 10.30 29.89
CA LYS A 255 0.99 10.32 30.36
C LYS A 255 0.50 8.93 30.77
N VAL A 256 0.90 7.88 30.07
CA VAL A 256 0.59 6.49 30.47
C VAL A 256 1.18 6.20 31.85
N PHE A 257 2.43 6.57 32.11
CA PHE A 257 3.02 6.40 33.44
C PHE A 257 2.33 7.23 34.53
N GLN A 258 1.84 8.43 34.19
CA GLN A 258 1.12 9.31 35.12
C GLN A 258 -0.30 8.83 35.47
N PHE A 259 -1.06 8.35 34.48
CA PHE A 259 -2.51 8.14 34.63
C PHE A 259 -2.97 6.68 34.62
N THR A 260 -2.11 5.76 34.20
CA THR A 260 -2.43 4.33 34.31
C THR A 260 -1.74 3.76 35.53
N SER A 261 -2.43 2.89 36.24
CA SER A 261 -1.76 1.93 37.11
C SER A 261 -1.46 0.68 36.28
N TRP A 262 -0.55 -0.15 36.78
CA TRP A 262 -0.43 -1.49 36.24
C TRP A 262 -1.79 -2.22 36.37
N PRO A 263 -2.31 -2.81 35.28
CA PRO A 263 -2.96 -4.08 35.32
C PRO A 263 -1.86 -5.15 35.32
#